data_AF-T0XTA6-F1
#
_entry.id   AF-T0XTA6-F1
#
_cell.length_a   1.000
_cell.length_b   1.000
_cell.length_c   1.000
_cell.angle_alpha   90.00
_cell.angle_beta   90.00
_cell.angle_gamma   90.00
#
_symmetry.space_group_name_H-M   'P 1'
#
loop_
_entity.id
_entity.type
_entity.pdbx_description
1 polymer ?
#
loop_
_entity_poly.entity_id
_entity_poly.type
_entity_poly.pdbx_seq_one_letter_code
_entity_poly.pdbx_strand_id
1 'polypeptide(L)'
;MLTETVEEMAAGLFRDVTIPTIHIGMATCGLAAGARSILELVEKELQKRGLEARIVPTGCIGMCHNEPLLDITMPGKYRVSYRNVKALIIPQIFDAHFVKGEFAKKYAVCQIPIGGHTPYEGLPLMSETNFFKGQVKIVSSRCGLIDPSSIDDYIATNGYKALQKMLTSMTPDMVIDEMTKSGI
;
A
#
# COMPACT_ATOMS: atom_id res chain seq x y z
N MET A 1 -6.02 -15.27 -22.56
CA MET A 1 -4.82 -14.43 -22.30
C MET A 1 -5.28 -13.14 -21.64
N LEU A 2 -5.36 -13.12 -20.32
CA LEU A 2 -5.49 -11.90 -19.50
C LEU A 2 -4.77 -12.20 -18.18
N THR A 3 -3.45 -12.34 -18.27
CA THR A 3 -2.53 -12.54 -17.16
C THR A 3 -1.97 -11.17 -16.78
N GLU A 4 -2.83 -10.25 -16.37
CA GLU A 4 -2.35 -9.06 -15.67
C GLU A 4 -2.50 -9.31 -14.17
N THR A 5 -1.38 -9.34 -13.44
CA THR A 5 -1.41 -9.53 -12.00
C THR A 5 -2.07 -8.30 -11.34
N VAL A 6 -2.59 -8.47 -10.12
CA VAL A 6 -3.13 -7.32 -9.35
C VAL A 6 -2.08 -6.21 -9.21
N GLU A 7 -0.79 -6.57 -9.22
CA GLU A 7 0.35 -5.64 -9.19
C GLU A 7 0.48 -4.83 -10.49
N GLU A 8 0.24 -5.44 -11.67
CA GLU A 8 0.26 -4.75 -12.97
C GLU A 8 -0.92 -3.80 -13.17
N MET A 9 -2.08 -4.13 -12.59
CA MET A 9 -3.31 -3.32 -12.70
C MET A 9 -3.37 -2.21 -11.64
N ALA A 10 -2.91 -2.48 -10.42
CA ALA A 10 -2.63 -1.44 -9.43
C ALA A 10 -1.58 -0.44 -9.96
N ALA A 11 -0.63 -0.91 -10.77
CA ALA A 11 0.29 -0.02 -11.44
C ALA A 11 -0.46 1.02 -12.27
N GLY A 12 -1.62 0.77 -12.88
CA GLY A 12 -2.36 1.81 -13.62
C GLY A 12 -2.81 3.03 -12.79
N LEU A 13 -3.28 2.82 -11.56
CA LEU A 13 -3.75 3.89 -10.66
C LEU A 13 -2.60 4.56 -9.88
N PHE A 14 -1.52 3.81 -9.63
CA PHE A 14 -0.37 4.25 -8.84
C PHE A 14 0.91 4.47 -9.68
N ARG A 15 0.85 4.40 -11.03
CA ARG A 15 1.96 4.70 -11.96
C ARG A 15 2.21 6.19 -12.08
N ASP A 16 1.14 6.98 -12.12
CA ASP A 16 1.24 8.42 -12.32
C ASP A 16 1.17 9.15 -10.98
N VAL A 17 2.05 8.76 -10.05
CA VAL A 17 2.27 9.50 -8.80
C VAL A 17 3.02 10.78 -9.16
N THR A 18 2.28 11.82 -9.52
CA THR A 18 2.80 13.15 -9.87
C THR A 18 3.18 13.96 -8.64
N ILE A 19 2.54 13.68 -7.50
CA ILE A 19 2.86 14.24 -6.18
C ILE A 19 3.16 13.13 -5.16
N PRO A 20 3.99 13.37 -4.14
CA PRO A 20 4.26 12.38 -3.09
C PRO A 20 2.98 11.82 -2.47
N THR A 21 2.95 10.52 -2.18
CA THR A 21 1.82 9.86 -1.50
C THR A 21 2.29 9.22 -0.20
N ILE A 22 1.59 9.51 0.90
CA ILE A 22 1.86 8.98 2.24
C ILE A 22 0.72 8.04 2.63
N HIS A 23 1.03 6.77 2.83
CA HIS A 23 0.06 5.78 3.28
C HIS A 23 0.23 5.54 4.78
N ILE A 24 -0.89 5.46 5.51
CA ILE A 24 -0.86 5.20 6.97
C ILE A 24 -1.73 3.98 7.24
N GLY A 25 -1.17 2.99 7.94
CA GLY A 25 -1.91 1.80 8.37
C GLY A 25 -2.94 2.17 9.44
N MET A 26 -4.22 2.20 9.09
CA MET A 26 -5.31 2.66 9.95
C MET A 26 -6.41 1.61 10.15
N ALA A 27 -6.09 0.33 9.95
CA ALA A 27 -6.89 -0.76 10.49
C ALA A 27 -6.86 -0.78 12.02
N THR A 28 -7.65 -1.66 12.64
CA THR A 28 -7.82 -1.74 14.11
C THR A 28 -6.49 -1.81 14.88
N CYS A 29 -5.53 -2.62 14.44
CA CYS A 29 -4.20 -2.71 15.06
C CYS A 29 -3.39 -1.41 14.94
N GLY A 30 -3.40 -0.75 13.78
CA GLY A 30 -2.72 0.53 13.57
C GLY A 30 -3.34 1.63 14.42
N LEU A 31 -4.67 1.70 14.47
CA LEU A 31 -5.39 2.64 15.34
C LEU A 31 -5.06 2.40 16.82
N ALA A 32 -5.05 1.16 17.27
CA ALA A 32 -4.68 0.80 18.64
C ALA A 32 -3.22 1.17 18.96
N ALA A 33 -2.32 1.10 17.97
CA ALA A 33 -0.92 1.50 18.10
C ALA A 33 -0.69 3.03 18.00
N GLY A 34 -1.73 3.82 17.72
CA GLY A 34 -1.64 5.28 17.66
C GLY A 34 -1.59 5.89 16.25
N ALA A 35 -2.01 5.16 15.21
CA ALA A 35 -1.99 5.67 13.82
C ALA A 35 -2.78 6.97 13.61
N ARG A 36 -3.84 7.23 14.39
CA ARG A 36 -4.58 8.51 14.34
C ARG A 36 -3.68 9.69 14.71
N SER A 37 -2.87 9.55 15.75
CA SER A 37 -1.91 10.58 16.13
C SER A 37 -0.80 10.73 15.08
N ILE A 38 -0.38 9.64 14.42
CA ILE A 38 0.59 9.71 13.32
C ILE A 38 0.02 10.50 12.14
N LEU A 39 -1.24 10.27 11.76
CA LEU A 39 -1.94 11.03 10.72
C LEU A 39 -1.91 12.54 11.01
N GLU A 40 -2.36 12.96 12.20
CA GLU A 40 -2.38 14.37 12.60
C GLU A 40 -0.98 15.01 12.60
N LEU A 41 0.04 14.24 12.97
CA LEU A 41 1.43 14.71 12.96
C LEU A 41 1.99 14.84 11.54
N VAL A 42 1.63 13.93 10.65
CA VAL A 42 2.00 13.99 9.22
C VAL A 42 1.37 15.22 8.56
N GLU A 43 0.08 15.48 8.81
CA GLU A 43 -0.62 16.67 8.31
C GLU A 43 0.05 17.97 8.79
N LYS A 44 0.36 18.04 10.10
CA LYS A 44 1.08 19.18 10.68
C LYS A 44 2.47 19.35 10.08
N GLU A 45 3.20 18.27 9.84
CA GLU A 45 4.55 18.34 9.28
C GLU A 45 4.53 18.78 7.81
N LEU A 46 3.54 18.33 7.01
CA LEU A 46 3.32 18.83 5.66
C LEU A 46 3.01 20.34 5.66
N GLN A 47 2.08 20.77 6.51
CA GLN A 47 1.70 22.19 6.64
C GLN A 47 2.88 23.05 7.07
N LYS A 48 3.62 22.62 8.10
CA LYS A 48 4.81 23.32 8.64
C LYS A 48 5.87 23.54 7.57
N ARG A 49 6.04 22.58 6.65
CA ARG A 49 7.05 22.62 5.60
C ARG A 49 6.54 23.20 4.28
N GLY A 50 5.24 23.50 4.17
CA GLY A 50 4.61 23.93 2.92
C GLY A 50 4.71 22.88 1.81
N LEU A 51 4.68 21.59 2.18
CA LEU A 51 4.78 20.47 1.24
C LEU A 51 3.38 19.98 0.85
N GLU A 52 3.22 19.62 -0.42
CA GLU A 52 2.01 18.97 -0.94
C GLU A 52 2.22 17.46 -1.06
N ALA A 53 1.31 16.68 -0.50
CA ALA A 53 1.30 15.23 -0.62
C ALA A 53 -0.13 14.68 -0.45
N ARG A 54 -0.44 13.59 -1.15
CA ARG A 54 -1.68 12.83 -0.94
C ARG A 54 -1.52 11.95 0.31
N ILE A 55 -2.47 12.00 1.23
CA ILE A 55 -2.52 11.08 2.36
C ILE A 55 -3.58 10.00 2.08
N VAL A 56 -3.23 8.73 2.28
CA VAL A 56 -4.11 7.59 2.06
C VAL A 56 -4.18 6.75 3.34
N PRO A 57 -5.32 6.72 4.06
CA PRO A 57 -5.53 5.75 5.12
C PRO A 57 -5.69 4.36 4.49
N THR A 58 -4.97 3.36 5.00
CA THR A 58 -4.96 2.01 4.41
C THR A 58 -5.27 0.93 5.44
N GLY A 59 -5.63 -0.25 4.95
CA GLY A 59 -5.81 -1.44 5.78
C GLY A 59 -4.49 -2.03 6.32
N CYS A 60 -4.60 -3.02 7.21
CA CYS A 60 -3.43 -3.71 7.77
C CYS A 60 -2.75 -4.62 6.73
N ILE A 61 -1.43 -4.56 6.60
CA ILE A 61 -0.66 -5.45 5.71
C ILE A 61 -0.33 -6.83 6.32
N GLY A 62 -0.65 -7.05 7.59
CA GLY A 62 -0.37 -8.26 8.38
C GLY A 62 0.81 -8.14 9.34
N MET A 63 1.64 -7.09 9.22
CA MET A 63 2.83 -6.88 10.04
C MET A 63 2.52 -6.10 11.34
N CYS A 64 1.51 -6.56 12.09
CA CYS A 64 0.94 -5.82 13.24
C CYS A 64 1.99 -5.50 14.33
N HIS A 65 3.02 -6.33 14.48
CA HIS A 65 4.09 -6.14 15.46
C HIS A 65 4.99 -4.91 15.18
N ASN A 66 4.81 -4.27 14.02
CA ASN A 66 5.57 -3.10 13.58
C ASN A 66 4.70 -1.84 13.48
N GLU A 67 3.44 -1.89 13.91
CA GLU A 67 2.57 -0.71 13.91
C GLU A 67 3.04 0.36 14.92
N PRO A 68 2.80 1.66 14.66
CA PRO A 68 2.19 2.20 13.45
C PRO A 68 3.11 2.12 12.23
N LEU A 69 2.54 1.66 11.11
CA LEU A 69 3.18 1.66 9.80
C LEU A 69 2.87 2.95 9.06
N LEU A 70 3.91 3.54 8.46
CA LEU A 70 3.80 4.68 7.57
C LEU A 70 4.64 4.41 6.35
N ASP A 71 4.08 4.65 5.17
CA ASP A 71 4.78 4.42 3.92
C ASP A 71 4.81 5.69 3.10
N ILE A 72 5.93 5.94 2.40
CA ILE A 72 6.07 7.09 1.50
C ILE A 72 6.39 6.60 0.10
N THR A 73 5.64 7.11 -0.86
CA THR A 73 5.89 6.98 -2.29
C THR A 73 6.29 8.34 -2.84
N MET A 74 7.54 8.46 -3.30
CA MET A 74 7.99 9.63 -4.07
C MET A 74 7.76 9.38 -5.57
N PRO A 75 7.53 10.44 -6.38
CA PRO A 75 7.40 10.29 -7.83
C PRO A 75 8.54 9.48 -8.46
N GLY A 76 8.21 8.50 -9.29
CA GLY A 76 9.18 7.64 -9.98
C GLY A 76 9.98 6.67 -9.09
N LYS A 77 9.62 6.54 -7.80
CA LYS A 77 10.28 5.65 -6.84
C LYS A 77 9.34 4.60 -6.27
N TYR A 78 9.89 3.47 -5.85
CA TYR A 78 9.15 2.45 -5.09
C TYR A 78 8.64 3.02 -3.77
N ARG A 79 7.57 2.43 -3.24
CA ARG A 79 7.01 2.81 -1.94
C ARG A 79 7.91 2.28 -0.83
N VAL A 80 8.33 3.15 0.10
CA VAL A 80 9.14 2.75 1.26
C VAL A 80 8.25 2.60 2.48
N SER A 81 8.36 1.48 3.20
CA SER A 81 7.60 1.22 4.42
C SER A 81 8.43 1.40 5.69
N TYR A 82 7.88 2.13 6.67
CA TYR A 82 8.48 2.42 7.96
C TYR A 82 7.69 1.78 9.09
N ARG A 83 8.42 1.26 10.09
CA ARG A 83 7.84 0.62 11.28
C ARG A 83 7.97 1.46 12.53
N ASN A 84 7.13 1.14 13.51
CA ASN A 84 7.16 1.68 14.87
C ASN A 84 7.24 3.20 14.85
N VAL A 85 6.50 3.83 13.94
CA VAL A 85 6.61 5.26 13.69
C VAL A 85 6.08 6.01 14.89
N LYS A 86 6.87 6.98 15.35
CA LYS A 86 6.60 7.84 16.50
C LYS A 86 6.79 9.30 16.07
N ALA A 87 6.26 10.22 16.87
CA ALA A 87 6.35 11.67 16.60
C ALA A 87 7.77 12.14 16.25
N LEU A 88 8.79 11.67 16.99
CA LEU A 88 10.18 12.06 16.78
C LEU A 88 10.81 11.51 15.49
N ILE A 89 10.21 10.48 14.88
CA ILE A 89 10.71 9.82 13.68
C ILE A 89 10.18 10.51 12.41
N ILE A 90 8.98 11.10 12.47
CA ILE A 90 8.33 11.73 11.30
C ILE A 90 9.21 12.80 10.66
N PRO A 91 9.81 13.77 11.39
CA PRO A 91 10.69 14.76 10.76
C PRO A 91 11.90 14.13 10.08
N GLN A 92 12.46 13.05 10.63
CA GLN A 92 13.61 12.35 10.05
C GLN A 92 13.25 11.63 8.75
N ILE A 93 12.03 11.05 8.68
CA ILE A 93 11.49 10.45 7.45
C ILE A 93 11.30 11.54 6.39
N PHE A 94 10.75 12.70 6.79
CA PHE A 94 10.51 13.82 5.87
C PHE A 94 11.83 14.41 5.34
N ASP A 95 12.83 14.61 6.19
CA ASP A 95 14.14 15.09 5.78
C ASP A 95 14.81 14.12 4.79
N ALA A 96 14.65 12.81 4.99
CA ALA A 96 15.20 11.82 4.06
C ALA A 96 14.55 11.93 2.67
N HIS A 97 13.22 11.91 2.59
CA HIS A 97 12.50 11.88 1.32
C HIS A 97 12.45 13.23 0.60
N PHE A 98 12.04 14.28 1.30
CA PHE A 98 11.72 15.57 0.69
C PHE A 98 12.91 16.52 0.58
N VAL A 99 13.99 16.28 1.34
CA VAL A 99 15.20 17.13 1.30
C VAL A 99 16.38 16.40 0.66
N LYS A 100 16.63 15.14 1.04
CA LYS A 100 17.81 14.39 0.57
C LYS A 100 17.54 13.52 -0.66
N GLY A 101 16.27 13.24 -0.99
CA GLY A 101 15.92 12.30 -2.06
C GLY A 101 16.27 10.84 -1.73
N GLU A 102 16.40 10.50 -0.45
CA GLU A 102 16.74 9.18 0.07
C GLU A 102 15.61 8.65 0.98
N PHE A 103 15.88 7.56 1.71
CA PHE A 103 14.99 7.03 2.73
C PHE A 103 15.69 6.96 4.10
N ALA A 104 14.91 7.09 5.18
CA ALA A 104 15.45 6.99 6.54
C ALA A 104 15.83 5.53 6.90
N LYS A 105 17.06 5.12 6.54
CA LYS A 105 17.59 3.74 6.65
C LYS A 105 17.33 3.05 7.99
N LYS A 106 17.44 3.77 9.10
CA LYS A 106 17.25 3.23 10.46
C LYS A 106 15.84 2.67 10.71
N TYR A 107 14.83 3.24 10.07
CA TYR A 107 13.42 2.94 10.35
C TYR A 107 12.73 2.19 9.21
N ALA A 108 13.30 2.23 8.00
CA ALA A 108 12.77 1.54 6.84
C ALA A 108 12.88 0.02 7.01
N VAL A 109 11.84 -0.70 6.60
CA VAL A 109 11.79 -2.16 6.68
C VAL A 109 11.96 -2.80 5.32
N CYS A 110 11.23 -2.29 4.34
CA CYS A 110 11.23 -2.79 2.97
C CYS A 110 10.71 -1.73 2.01
N GLN A 111 10.81 -2.03 0.73
CA GLN A 111 10.13 -1.30 -0.34
C GLN A 111 9.14 -2.18 -1.09
N ILE A 112 8.09 -1.55 -1.62
CA ILE A 112 7.03 -2.19 -2.37
C ILE A 112 7.13 -1.70 -3.82
N PRO A 113 7.30 -2.61 -4.80
CA PRO A 113 7.37 -2.25 -6.20
C PRO A 113 6.14 -1.47 -6.67
N ILE A 114 6.40 -0.49 -7.53
CA ILE A 114 5.37 0.23 -8.29
C ILE A 114 5.78 0.14 -9.76
N GLY A 115 4.88 -0.28 -10.64
CA GLY A 115 5.20 -0.47 -12.05
C GLY A 115 5.71 0.84 -12.68
N GLY A 116 6.80 0.77 -13.44
CA GLY A 116 7.43 1.94 -14.08
C GLY A 116 8.30 2.79 -13.16
N HIS A 117 8.36 2.48 -11.86
CA HIS A 117 9.19 3.23 -10.90
C HIS A 117 10.53 2.53 -10.64
N THR A 118 11.46 3.26 -10.02
CA THR A 118 12.79 2.76 -9.69
C THR A 118 12.92 2.39 -8.22
N PRO A 119 13.66 1.31 -7.87
CA PRO A 119 13.89 0.95 -6.48
C PRO A 119 14.85 1.92 -5.78
N TYR A 120 14.85 1.85 -4.45
CA TYR A 120 15.91 2.37 -3.60
C TYR A 120 16.98 1.29 -3.40
N GLU A 121 18.25 1.65 -3.60
CA GLU A 121 19.37 0.75 -3.38
C GLU A 121 19.53 0.42 -1.88
N GLY A 122 19.83 -0.85 -1.59
CA GLY A 122 20.10 -1.31 -0.21
C GLY A 122 18.87 -1.49 0.68
N LEU A 123 17.65 -1.41 0.13
CA LEU A 123 16.40 -1.70 0.84
C LEU A 123 15.76 -2.96 0.23
N PRO A 124 15.52 -4.05 0.99
CA PRO A 124 14.91 -5.26 0.43
C PRO A 124 13.48 -5.02 -0.05
N LEU A 125 13.04 -5.80 -1.04
CA LEU A 125 11.64 -5.84 -1.42
C LEU A 125 10.79 -6.41 -0.29
N MET A 126 9.53 -5.99 -0.20
CA MET A 126 8.57 -6.54 0.77
C MET A 126 8.54 -8.06 0.69
N SER A 127 8.47 -8.63 -0.51
CA SER A 127 8.48 -10.07 -0.81
C SER A 127 9.76 -10.79 -0.38
N GLU A 128 10.86 -10.08 -0.14
CA GLU A 128 12.15 -10.66 0.28
C GLU A 128 12.34 -10.65 1.79
N THR A 129 11.49 -9.92 2.53
CA THR A 129 11.56 -9.88 4.00
C THR A 129 11.22 -11.23 4.62
N ASN A 130 11.81 -11.54 5.77
CA ASN A 130 11.53 -12.77 6.50
C ASN A 130 10.05 -12.97 6.81
N PHE A 131 9.30 -11.88 6.99
CA PHE A 131 7.86 -11.96 7.24
C PHE A 131 7.08 -12.41 6.00
N PHE A 132 7.36 -11.83 4.82
CA PHE A 132 6.56 -12.04 3.62
C PHE A 132 7.11 -13.08 2.63
N LYS A 133 8.38 -13.50 2.73
CA LYS A 133 9.04 -14.40 1.75
C LYS A 133 8.34 -15.76 1.55
N GLY A 134 7.55 -16.22 2.52
CA GLY A 134 6.76 -17.45 2.41
C GLY A 134 5.26 -17.23 2.14
N GLN A 135 4.82 -15.99 1.91
CA GLN A 135 3.40 -15.66 1.80
C GLN A 135 2.96 -15.47 0.36
N VAL A 136 1.83 -16.08 0.00
CA VAL A 136 1.12 -15.80 -1.25
C VAL A 136 -0.16 -15.04 -0.90
N LYS A 137 -0.19 -13.73 -1.18
CA LYS A 137 -1.32 -12.86 -0.82
C LYS A 137 -2.38 -12.87 -1.92
N ILE A 138 -3.25 -13.88 -1.94
CA ILE A 138 -4.37 -13.96 -2.90
C ILE A 138 -5.51 -13.01 -2.49
N VAL A 139 -6.20 -13.34 -1.38
CA VAL A 139 -7.34 -12.57 -0.87
C VAL A 139 -6.89 -11.21 -0.33
N SER A 140 -5.76 -11.18 0.39
CA SER A 140 -5.20 -9.97 1.01
C SER A 140 -4.28 -9.17 0.10
N SER A 141 -4.30 -9.38 -1.22
CA SER A 141 -3.43 -8.70 -2.20
C SER A 141 -3.54 -7.18 -2.14
N ARG A 142 -4.72 -6.65 -1.82
CA ARG A 142 -5.01 -5.20 -1.77
C ARG A 142 -4.76 -4.57 -0.41
N CYS A 143 -4.51 -5.37 0.63
CA CYS A 143 -4.32 -4.87 1.98
C CYS A 143 -3.09 -3.97 2.07
N GLY A 144 -3.27 -2.75 2.56
CA GLY A 144 -2.24 -1.71 2.65
C GLY A 144 -2.00 -0.93 1.36
N LEU A 145 -2.61 -1.32 0.25
CA LEU A 145 -2.45 -0.66 -1.05
C LEU A 145 -3.54 0.39 -1.30
N ILE A 146 -4.79 0.05 -1.03
CA ILE A 146 -5.96 0.90 -1.30
C ILE A 146 -6.52 1.54 -0.03
N ASP A 147 -7.24 2.66 -0.19
CA ASP A 147 -8.16 3.13 0.83
C ASP A 147 -9.37 2.18 0.91
N PRO A 148 -9.60 1.50 2.06
CA PRO A 148 -10.71 0.56 2.20
C PRO A 148 -12.10 1.20 2.11
N SER A 149 -12.20 2.54 2.20
CA SER A 149 -13.44 3.29 2.06
C SER A 149 -13.68 3.85 0.65
N SER A 150 -12.68 3.76 -0.24
CA SER A 150 -12.76 4.22 -1.63
C SER A 150 -13.26 3.09 -2.54
N ILE A 151 -14.47 3.26 -3.09
CA ILE A 151 -14.97 2.34 -4.12
C ILE A 151 -14.13 2.42 -5.41
N ASP A 152 -13.61 3.62 -5.73
CA ASP A 152 -12.82 3.85 -6.93
C ASP A 152 -11.47 3.14 -6.85
N ASP A 153 -10.79 3.18 -5.70
CA ASP A 153 -9.55 2.43 -5.48
C ASP A 153 -9.81 0.92 -5.60
N TYR A 154 -10.96 0.44 -5.11
CA TYR A 154 -11.32 -0.97 -5.23
C TYR A 154 -11.54 -1.36 -6.70
N ILE A 155 -12.34 -0.60 -7.45
CA ILE A 155 -12.60 -0.84 -8.89
C ILE A 155 -11.30 -0.79 -9.69
N ALA A 156 -10.46 0.21 -9.45
CA ALA A 156 -9.18 0.39 -10.13
C ALA A 156 -8.22 -0.81 -9.95
N THR A 157 -8.39 -1.56 -8.87
CA THR A 157 -7.64 -2.79 -8.62
C THR A 157 -8.43 -4.06 -9.00
N ASN A 158 -9.36 -3.99 -9.95
CA ASN A 158 -10.28 -5.05 -10.40
C ASN A 158 -11.34 -5.49 -9.39
N GLY A 159 -11.64 -4.65 -8.41
CA GLY A 159 -12.82 -4.82 -7.57
C GLY A 159 -14.07 -4.97 -8.43
N TYR A 160 -14.96 -5.86 -8.01
CA TYR A 160 -16.19 -6.22 -8.73
C TYR A 160 -16.05 -6.82 -10.13
N LYS A 161 -14.85 -6.99 -10.70
CA LYS A 161 -14.67 -7.59 -12.03
C LYS A 161 -15.28 -8.99 -12.14
N ALA A 162 -15.13 -9.80 -11.09
CA ALA A 162 -15.76 -11.11 -11.01
C ALA A 162 -17.29 -11.01 -10.94
N LEU A 163 -17.82 -10.10 -10.11
CA LEU A 163 -19.25 -9.85 -10.00
C LEU A 163 -19.86 -9.38 -11.33
N GLN A 164 -19.19 -8.46 -12.02
CA GLN A 164 -19.60 -8.01 -13.34
C GLN A 164 -19.71 -9.18 -14.31
N LYS A 165 -18.67 -10.01 -14.44
CA LYS A 165 -18.68 -11.22 -15.28
C LYS A 165 -19.86 -12.15 -14.92
N MET A 166 -20.09 -12.38 -13.63
CA MET A 166 -21.18 -13.23 -13.16
C MET A 166 -22.54 -12.70 -13.60
N LEU A 167 -22.80 -11.42 -13.41
CA LEU A 167 -24.09 -10.80 -13.70
C LEU A 167 -24.37 -10.64 -15.20
N THR A 168 -23.34 -10.43 -16.02
CA THR A 168 -23.52 -10.13 -17.45
C THR A 168 -23.36 -11.33 -18.36
N SER A 169 -22.70 -12.39 -17.91
CA SER A 169 -22.17 -13.42 -18.82
C SER A 169 -22.16 -14.83 -18.24
N MET A 170 -22.71 -15.07 -17.04
CA MET A 170 -22.79 -16.41 -16.45
C MET A 170 -24.22 -16.74 -16.03
N THR A 171 -24.59 -18.01 -16.13
CA THR A 171 -25.79 -18.55 -15.48
C THR A 171 -25.46 -19.00 -14.05
N PRO A 172 -26.47 -19.20 -13.19
CA PRO A 172 -26.25 -19.77 -11.85
C PRO A 172 -25.47 -21.09 -11.87
N ASP A 173 -25.76 -22.00 -12.81
CA ASP A 173 -25.04 -23.28 -12.93
C ASP A 173 -23.57 -23.10 -13.30
N MET A 174 -23.25 -22.15 -14.20
CA MET A 174 -21.86 -21.82 -14.54
C MET A 174 -21.09 -21.27 -13.34
N VAL A 175 -21.76 -20.50 -12.47
CA VAL A 175 -21.15 -19.99 -11.22
C VAL A 175 -20.87 -21.15 -10.27
N ILE A 176 -21.83 -22.06 -10.08
CA ILE A 176 -21.67 -23.24 -9.21
C ILE A 176 -20.51 -24.12 -9.69
N ASP A 177 -20.43 -24.36 -11.01
CA ASP A 177 -19.36 -25.14 -11.61
C ASP A 177 -17.98 -24.48 -11.44
N GLU A 178 -17.88 -23.16 -11.66
CA GLU A 178 -16.63 -22.41 -11.43
C GLU A 178 -16.17 -22.51 -9.95
N MET A 179 -17.09 -22.33 -9.01
CA MET A 179 -16.81 -22.48 -7.58
C MET A 179 -16.35 -23.90 -7.24
N THR A 180 -17.05 -24.91 -7.75
CA THR A 180 -16.71 -26.34 -7.54
C THR A 180 -15.32 -26.66 -8.08
N LYS A 181 -14.96 -26.15 -9.26
CA LYS A 181 -13.64 -26.33 -9.87
C LYS A 181 -12.52 -25.65 -9.09
N SER A 182 -12.81 -24.55 -8.41
CA SER A 182 -11.81 -23.82 -7.62
C SER A 182 -11.44 -24.51 -6.31
N GLY A 183 -12.29 -25.44 -5.82
CA GLY A 183 -12.04 -26.23 -4.62
C GLY A 183 -12.25 -25.47 -3.30
N ILE A 184 -12.97 -24.33 -3.33
CA ILE A 184 -13.41 -23.57 -2.15
C ILE A 184 -14.86 -23.88 -1.78
#